data_AF-A0A9X4QTE6-F1
#
_entry.id   AF-A0A9X4QTE6-F1
#
_cell.length_a   1.000
_cell.length_b   1.000
_cell.length_c   1.000
_cell.angle_alpha   90.00
_cell.angle_beta   90.00
_cell.angle_gamma   90.00
#
_symmetry.space_group_name_H-M   'P 1'
#
loop_
_entity.id
_entity.type
_entity.pdbx_description
1 polymer ?
#
loop_
_entity_poly.entity_id
_entity_poly.type
_entity_poly.pdbx_seq_one_letter_code
_entity_poly.pdbx_strand_id
1 'polypeptide(L)' 'MAYLRKRGIAHDIVEACILSGCLYESRNYHNAVFVGFDEQHTPRYAAIRGTTSTRYMGGGAGQR' A
#
# COMPACT_ATOMS: atom_id res chain seq x y z
N MET A 1 9.67 -1.65 0.69
CA MET A 1 9.17 -3.05 0.79
C MET A 1 9.37 -3.80 2.13
N ALA A 2 10.30 -3.41 3.01
CA ALA A 2 10.55 -4.14 4.28
C ALA A 2 9.34 -4.22 5.24
N TYR A 3 8.39 -3.30 5.13
CA TYR A 3 7.16 -3.24 5.93
C TYR A 3 6.16 -4.36 5.64
N LEU A 4 5.94 -4.72 4.36
CA LEU A 4 5.00 -5.78 4.00
C LEU A 4 5.53 -7.15 4.46
N ARG A 5 6.85 -7.35 4.33
CA ARG A 5 7.54 -8.52 4.91
C ARG A 5 7.42 -8.56 6.44
N LYS A 6 7.58 -7.43 7.15
CA LYS A 6 7.34 -7.34 8.61
C LYS A 6 5.88 -7.63 9.00
N ARG A 7 4.92 -7.42 8.09
CA ARG A 7 3.50 -7.74 8.29
C ARG A 7 3.17 -9.22 8.02
N GLY A 8 4.16 -10.03 7.64
CA GLY A 8 3.95 -11.44 7.30
C GLY A 8 3.33 -11.65 5.92
N ILE A 9 3.33 -10.63 5.05
CA ILE A 9 2.93 -10.79 3.66
C ILE A 9 4.11 -11.45 2.93
N ALA A 10 3.84 -12.61 2.34
CA ALA A 10 4.84 -13.38 1.64
C ALA A 10 5.37 -12.62 0.42
N HIS A 11 6.66 -12.83 0.12
CA HIS A 11 7.37 -12.06 -0.90
C HIS A 11 6.80 -12.27 -2.30
N ASP A 12 6.45 -13.52 -2.60
CA ASP A 12 5.79 -13.96 -3.82
C ASP A 12 4.49 -13.21 -4.09
N ILE A 13 3.67 -12.95 -3.07
CA ILE A 13 2.43 -12.18 -3.20
C ILE A 13 2.74 -10.72 -3.52
N VAL A 14 3.70 -10.11 -2.82
CA VAL A 14 4.12 -8.73 -3.09
C VAL A 14 4.66 -8.60 -4.51
N GLU A 15 5.49 -9.55 -4.93
CA GLU A 15 6.09 -9.59 -6.26
C GLU A 15 5.05 -9.81 -7.35
N ALA A 16 4.11 -10.74 -7.16
CA ALA A 16 2.99 -10.95 -8.08
C ALA A 16 2.13 -9.68 -8.25
N CYS A 17 1.89 -8.95 -7.16
CA CYS A 17 1.16 -7.69 -7.20
C CYS A 17 1.93 -6.56 -7.91
N ILE A 18 3.26 -6.54 -7.76
CA ILE A 18 4.12 -5.59 -8.50
C ILE A 18 4.12 -5.91 -9.98
N LEU A 19 4.25 -7.19 -10.33
CA LEU A 19 4.25 -7.67 -11.71
C LEU A 19 2.92 -7.41 -12.41
N SER A 20 1.80 -7.57 -11.71
CA SER A 20 0.47 -7.24 -12.24
C SER A 20 0.18 -5.74 -12.26
N GLY A 21 1.06 -4.89 -11.73
CA GLY A 21 0.86 -3.45 -11.63
C GLY A 21 -0.17 -3.02 -10.60
N CYS A 22 -0.70 -3.97 -9.80
CA CYS A 22 -1.65 -3.67 -8.73
C CYS A 22 -0.98 -3.22 -7.43
N LEU A 23 0.36 -3.23 -7.36
CA LEU A 23 1.12 -2.71 -6.23
C LEU A 23 2.41 -2.03 -6.70
N TYR A 24 2.70 -0.83 -6.19
CA TYR A 24 4.01 -0.19 -6.40
C TYR A 24 4.49 0.58 -5.17
N GLU A 25 5.81 0.81 -5.07
CA GLU A 25 6.41 1.64 -4.03
C GLU A 25 6.60 3.08 -4.53
N SER A 26 5.98 4.05 -3.86
CA SER A 26 6.27 5.45 -4.11
C SER A 26 7.64 5.82 -3.52
N ARG A 27 8.54 6.25 -4.41
CA ARG A 27 9.96 6.50 -4.13
C ARG A 27 10.21 7.60 -3.09
N ASN A 28 9.28 8.54 -2.94
CA ASN A 28 9.48 9.71 -2.08
C ASN A 28 9.09 9.48 -0.61
N TYR A 29 8.23 8.51 -0.34
CA TYR A 29 7.67 8.31 0.99
C TYR A 29 7.77 6.87 1.49
N HIS A 30 8.34 5.97 0.69
CA HIS A 30 8.25 4.53 0.92
C HIS A 30 6.79 4.14 1.20
N ASN A 31 5.86 4.57 0.35
CA ASN A 31 4.46 4.19 0.51
C ASN A 31 4.15 3.04 -0.44
N ALA A 32 3.42 2.04 0.05
CA ALA A 32 2.87 0.97 -0.79
C ALA A 32 1.55 1.48 -1.37
N VAL A 33 1.47 1.57 -2.70
CA VAL A 33 0.26 1.97 -3.41
C VAL A 33 -0.34 0.75 -4.05
N PHE A 34 -1.55 0.39 -3.63
CA PHE A 34 -2.33 -0.70 -4.18
C PHE A 34 -3.34 -0.14 -5.18
N VAL A 35 -3.36 -0.67 -6.40
CA VAL A 35 -4.29 -0.26 -7.45
C VAL A 35 -5.26 -1.41 -7.70
N GLY A 36 -6.55 -1.14 -7.51
CA GLY A 36 -7.63 -2.06 -7.86
C GLY A 36 -8.05 -1.80 -9.31
N PHE A 37 -8.00 -2.85 -10.12
CA PHE A 37 -8.50 -2.84 -11.49
C PHE A 37 -9.90 -3.46 -11.56
N ASP A 38 -10.73 -3.00 -12.49
CA ASP A 38 -11.98 -3.67 -12.86
C ASP A 38 -11.73 -4.86 -13.80
N GLU A 39 -12.81 -5.53 -14.20
CA GLU A 39 -12.78 -6.67 -15.14
C GLU A 39 -12.21 -6.29 -16.52
N GLN A 40 -12.24 -4.99 -16.88
CA GLN A 40 -11.63 -4.47 -18.10
C GLN A 40 -10.17 -4.00 -17.90
N HIS A 41 -9.55 -4.33 -16.77
CA HIS A 41 -8.18 -3.93 -16.42
C HIS A 41 -7.98 -2.40 -16.35
N THR A 42 -9.05 -1.66 -16.08
CA THR A 42 -9.00 -0.22 -15.88
C THR A 42 -8.82 0.09 -14.40
N PRO A 43 -7.88 0.96 -14.02
CA PRO A 43 -7.68 1.33 -12.61
C PRO A 43 -8.87 2.14 -12.10
N ARG A 44 -9.64 1.57 -11.17
CA ARG A 44 -10.83 2.19 -10.56
C ARG A 44 -10.62 2.59 -9.11
N TYR A 45 -9.65 1.97 -8.44
CA TYR A 45 -9.39 2.18 -7.03
C TYR A 45 -7.89 2.29 -6.77
N ALA A 46 -7.50 3.15 -5.82
CA ALA A 46 -6.14 3.21 -5.33
C ALA A 46 -6.15 3.36 -3.80
N ALA A 47 -5.38 2.51 -3.11
CA ALA A 47 -5.15 2.59 -1.67
C ALA A 47 -3.68 2.83 -1.39
N ILE A 48 -3.38 3.87 -0.60
CA ILE A 48 -2.01 4.21 -0.22
C ILE A 48 -1.81 3.82 1.24
N ARG A 49 -0.80 2.98 1.51
CA ARG A 49 -0.37 2.62 2.85
C ARG A 49 1.05 3.13 3.08
N GLY A 50 1.21 3.98 4.10
CA GLY A 50 2.53 4.35 4.60
C GLY A 50 3.27 3.11 5.10
N THR A 51 4.49 2.90 4.60
CA THR A 51 5.33 1.77 5.05
C THR A 51 6.30 2.14 6.17
N THR A 52 6.36 3.43 6.52
CA THR A 52 7.12 3.90 7.67
C THR A 52 6.48 3.37 8.97
N SER A 53 7.31 2.80 9.83
CA SER A 53 6.93 2.27 11.16
C SER A 53 6.31 3.33 12.09
N THR A 54 6.39 4.61 11.74
CA THR A 54 5.57 5.67 12.31
C THR A 54 4.16 5.58 11.73
N ARG A 55 3.30 4.80 12.40
CA ARG A 55 1.88 5.14 12.43
C ARG A 55 1.78 6.55 12.98
N TYR A 56 1.60 7.56 12.12
CA TYR A 56 0.90 8.76 12.60
C TYR A 56 -0.57 8.35 12.78
N MET A 57 -0.86 7.69 13.90
CA MET A 57 -2.20 7.66 14.46
C MET A 57 -2.36 8.98 15.20
N GLY A 58 -2.67 10.04 14.45
CA GLY A 58 -3.31 11.21 15.02
C GLY A 58 -4.74 10.84 15.43
N GLY A 59 -4.86 10.08 16.52
CA GLY A 59 -6.10 10.03 17.28
C GLY A 59 -6.21 11.36 18.02
N GLY A 60 -6.99 12.29 17.48
CA GLY A 60 -7.38 13.52 18.16
C GLY A 60 -8.89 13.59 18.15
N ALA A 61 -9.49 13.38 19.32
CA ALA A 61 -10.92 13.46 19.56
C ALA A 61 -11.51 14.77 19.01
N GLY A 62 -12.74 14.70 18.51
CA GLY A 62 -13.53 15.89 18.26
C GLY A 62 -13.52 16.78 19.49
N GLN A 63 -13.24 18.06 19.28
CA GLN A 63 -13.44 19.10 20.29
C GLN A 63 -14.05 20.32 19.58
N ARG A 64 -15.37 20.41 19.77
CA ARG A 64 -16.28 21.58 19.81
C ARG A 64 -16.22 22.59 18.69
#